data_AF-A0A972N566-F1
#
_entry.id   AF-A0A972N566-F1
#
_cell.length_a   1.000
_cell.length_b   1.000
_cell.length_c   1.000
_cell.angle_alpha   90.00
_cell.angle_beta   90.00
_cell.angle_gamma   90.00
#
_symmetry.space_group_name_H-M   'P 1'
#
loop_
_entity.id
_entity.type
_entity.pdbx_description
1 polymer ?
#
loop_
_entity_poly.entity_id
_entity_poly.type
_entity_poly.pdbx_seq_one_letter_code
_entity_poly.pdbx_strand_id
1 'polypeptide(L)'
;EFTEAIERVALGPERRSRVISPEEKRIVAYHEAGHAVVTHICEHAPPVHKISIIPRGQAGGYVLSLPEEDRMFMRESEFMDRITVALGGRAAEEVVFGDMTDGAASDLEHATRMARAMVTRYGMSKKLGPMVFGKRDELIFLGKEIGEQRNYSEEVAQMIDEEIQRIITEAYTRAKDILIRYRHKLDQIAQLLIEKETLEREEFEALFQDESVDAEEVSLSPAPA
;
A
#
# COMPACT_ATOMS: atom_id res chain seq x y z
N GLU A 1 18.25 16.25 -10.39
CA GLU A 1 19.11 16.71 -9.27
C GLU A 1 18.41 16.63 -7.92
N PHE A 2 17.40 17.46 -7.61
CA PHE A 2 16.76 17.48 -6.27
C PHE A 2 15.91 16.24 -5.96
N THR A 3 15.03 15.81 -6.87
CA THR A 3 14.18 14.62 -6.71
C THR A 3 15.01 13.34 -6.58
N GLU A 4 16.08 13.21 -7.38
CA GLU A 4 17.04 12.11 -7.30
C GLU A 4 17.71 12.02 -5.93
N ALA A 5 18.03 13.16 -5.31
CA ALA A 5 18.61 13.19 -3.97
C ALA A 5 17.62 12.70 -2.91
N ILE A 6 16.34 13.09 -3.01
CA ILE A 6 15.27 12.61 -2.12
C ILE A 6 15.10 11.09 -2.28
N GLU A 7 14.99 10.61 -3.52
CA GLU A 7 14.85 9.17 -3.83
C GLU A 7 16.03 8.38 -3.30
N ARG A 8 17.26 8.88 -3.48
CA ARG A 8 18.47 8.21 -2.99
C ARG A 8 18.53 8.13 -1.47
N VAL A 9 18.06 9.16 -0.77
CA VAL A 9 18.00 9.16 0.71
C VAL A 9 16.91 8.23 1.21
N ALA A 10 15.75 8.20 0.55
CA ALA A 10 14.61 7.41 0.99
C ALA A 10 14.72 5.91 0.64
N LEU A 11 15.15 5.58 -0.58
CA LEU A 11 15.12 4.23 -1.16
C LEU A 11 16.52 3.65 -1.41
N GLY A 12 17.55 4.47 -1.34
CA GLY A 12 18.93 4.07 -1.62
C GLY A 12 19.36 4.28 -3.09
N PRO A 13 20.58 3.85 -3.44
CA PRO A 13 21.13 4.06 -4.78
C PRO A 13 20.40 3.21 -5.83
N GLU A 14 20.30 3.77 -7.03
CA GLU A 14 19.80 3.09 -8.22
C GLU A 14 20.73 1.97 -8.68
N ARG A 15 20.17 0.83 -9.10
CA ARG A 15 20.92 -0.38 -9.48
C ARG A 15 20.64 -0.81 -10.92
N ARG A 16 21.14 -0.03 -11.90
CA ARG A 16 21.03 -0.36 -13.33
C ARG A 16 21.82 -1.58 -13.79
N SER A 17 22.78 -2.05 -13.00
CA SER A 17 23.65 -3.17 -13.39
C SER A 17 23.00 -4.55 -13.24
N ARG A 18 21.79 -4.64 -12.64
CA ARG A 18 21.07 -5.91 -12.49
C ARG A 18 20.39 -6.24 -13.81
N VAL A 19 20.77 -7.36 -14.41
CA VAL A 19 20.05 -7.91 -15.58
C VAL A 19 18.75 -8.52 -15.07
N ILE A 20 17.61 -7.96 -15.51
CA ILE A 20 16.27 -8.42 -15.14
C ILE A 20 15.67 -9.14 -16.35
N SER A 21 15.11 -10.32 -16.14
CA SER A 21 14.45 -11.06 -17.23
C SER A 21 13.16 -10.33 -17.68
N PRO A 22 12.71 -10.50 -18.94
CA PRO A 22 11.45 -9.91 -19.39
C PRO A 22 10.24 -10.31 -18.54
N GLU A 23 10.26 -11.52 -17.99
CA GLU A 23 9.23 -12.04 -17.10
C GLU A 23 9.24 -11.34 -15.73
N GLU A 24 10.40 -11.24 -15.07
CA GLU A 24 10.54 -10.47 -13.83
C GLU A 24 10.18 -8.99 -14.04
N LYS A 25 10.62 -8.39 -15.16
CA LYS A 25 10.29 -6.99 -15.50
C LYS A 25 8.76 -6.81 -15.60
N ARG A 26 8.06 -7.78 -16.19
CA ARG A 26 6.60 -7.79 -16.26
C ARG A 26 5.97 -7.91 -14.88
N ILE A 27 6.44 -8.83 -14.03
CA ILE A 27 5.92 -9.01 -12.67
C ILE A 27 6.05 -7.70 -11.89
N VAL A 28 7.24 -7.10 -11.87
CA VAL A 28 7.49 -5.82 -11.18
C VAL A 28 6.59 -4.72 -11.75
N ALA A 29 6.43 -4.62 -13.06
CA ALA A 29 5.56 -3.61 -13.66
C ALA A 29 4.09 -3.73 -13.22
N TYR A 30 3.56 -4.95 -13.14
CA TYR A 30 2.20 -5.16 -12.65
C TYR A 30 2.08 -4.94 -11.13
N HIS A 31 3.12 -5.26 -10.37
CA HIS A 31 3.17 -4.98 -8.94
C HIS A 31 3.11 -3.47 -8.65
N GLU A 32 4.00 -2.69 -9.27
CA GLU A 32 4.03 -1.23 -9.09
C GLU A 32 2.78 -0.55 -9.66
N ALA A 33 2.27 -1.02 -10.80
CA ALA A 33 1.00 -0.54 -11.35
C ALA A 33 -0.16 -0.84 -10.38
N GLY A 34 -0.13 -1.97 -9.67
CA GLY A 34 -1.08 -2.32 -8.63
C GLY A 34 -1.13 -1.29 -7.50
N HIS A 35 0.03 -0.96 -6.94
CA HIS A 35 0.14 0.12 -5.95
C HIS A 35 -0.38 1.45 -6.50
N ALA A 36 0.00 1.82 -7.72
CA ALA A 36 -0.35 3.10 -8.30
C ALA A 36 -1.87 3.26 -8.53
N VAL A 37 -2.52 2.24 -9.13
CA VAL A 37 -3.97 2.25 -9.37
C VAL A 37 -4.72 2.33 -8.04
N VAL A 38 -4.37 1.49 -7.06
CA VAL A 38 -5.05 1.51 -5.75
C VAL A 38 -4.84 2.84 -5.04
N THR A 39 -3.64 3.43 -5.12
CA THR A 39 -3.34 4.75 -4.57
C THR A 39 -4.22 5.83 -5.19
N HIS A 40 -4.39 5.83 -6.52
CA HIS A 40 -5.20 6.83 -7.20
C HIS A 40 -6.70 6.74 -6.87
N ILE A 41 -7.21 5.52 -6.63
CA ILE A 41 -8.63 5.30 -6.35
C ILE A 41 -8.98 5.50 -4.86
N CYS A 42 -8.05 5.28 -3.95
CA CYS A 42 -8.27 5.50 -2.52
C CYS A 42 -8.36 7.01 -2.20
N GLU A 43 -9.50 7.45 -1.66
CA GLU A 43 -9.81 8.85 -1.39
C GLU A 43 -8.78 9.57 -0.51
N HIS A 44 -8.20 8.85 0.46
CA HIS A 44 -7.29 9.45 1.43
C HIS A 44 -5.82 9.08 1.23
N ALA A 45 -5.49 8.40 0.13
CA ALA A 45 -4.12 8.12 -0.20
C ALA A 45 -3.43 9.38 -0.77
N PRO A 46 -2.16 9.64 -0.44
CA PRO A 46 -1.42 10.73 -1.05
C PRO A 46 -1.28 10.49 -2.56
N PRO A 47 -1.31 11.54 -3.39
CA PRO A 47 -1.25 11.39 -4.84
C PRO A 47 0.09 10.80 -5.29
N VAL A 48 0.02 9.99 -6.34
CA VAL A 48 1.18 9.39 -7.00
C VAL A 48 1.98 10.50 -7.69
N HIS A 49 3.25 10.61 -7.34
CA HIS A 49 4.18 11.54 -7.97
C HIS A 49 5.01 10.88 -9.06
N LYS A 50 5.42 9.63 -8.83
CA LYS A 50 6.26 8.87 -9.77
C LYS A 50 6.14 7.37 -9.54
N ILE A 51 6.19 6.60 -10.61
CA ILE A 51 6.21 5.14 -10.60
C ILE A 51 7.46 4.69 -11.35
N SER A 52 8.24 3.77 -10.79
CA SER A 52 9.43 3.24 -11.47
C SER A 52 9.60 1.76 -11.22
N ILE A 53 9.98 1.03 -12.26
CA ILE A 53 10.37 -0.39 -12.16
C ILE A 53 11.89 -0.56 -12.16
N ILE A 54 12.62 0.55 -11.97
CA ILE A 54 14.08 0.53 -11.87
C ILE A 54 14.45 0.22 -10.42
N PRO A 55 15.23 -0.84 -10.15
CA PRO A 55 15.56 -1.23 -8.79
C PRO A 55 16.36 -0.15 -8.05
N ARG A 56 15.97 0.14 -6.81
CA ARG A 56 16.70 1.01 -5.88
C ARG A 56 16.89 0.31 -4.54
N GLY A 57 18.11 0.31 -4.01
CA GLY A 57 18.42 -0.34 -2.75
C GLY A 57 18.01 -1.82 -2.72
N GLN A 58 17.01 -2.14 -1.89
CA GLN A 58 16.38 -3.46 -1.78
C GLN A 58 15.09 -3.61 -2.60
N ALA A 59 14.51 -2.53 -3.10
CA ALA A 59 13.24 -2.53 -3.83
C ALA A 59 13.44 -2.90 -5.31
N GLY A 60 12.54 -3.71 -5.86
CA GLY A 60 12.51 -4.10 -7.27
C GLY A 60 11.93 -3.02 -8.19
N GLY A 61 10.96 -2.26 -7.66
CA GLY A 61 10.38 -1.04 -8.21
C GLY A 61 9.88 -0.19 -7.03
N TYR A 62 9.23 0.94 -7.32
CA TYR A 62 8.56 1.74 -6.30
C TYR A 62 7.50 2.68 -6.89
N VAL A 63 6.50 2.99 -6.06
CA VAL A 63 5.58 4.12 -6.23
C VAL A 63 5.92 5.20 -5.20
N LEU A 64 6.35 6.36 -5.68
CA LEU A 64 6.57 7.54 -4.86
C LEU A 64 5.28 8.35 -4.80
N SER A 65 4.71 8.47 -3.60
CA SER A 65 3.56 9.33 -3.32
C SER A 65 3.97 10.42 -2.34
N LEU A 66 3.57 11.67 -2.61
CA LEU A 66 3.97 12.83 -1.81
C LEU A 66 2.73 13.45 -1.14
N PRO A 67 2.70 13.59 0.20
CA PRO A 67 1.63 14.31 0.88
C PRO A 67 1.60 15.77 0.45
N GLU A 68 0.41 16.32 0.23
CA GLU A 68 0.22 17.74 -0.07
C GLU A 68 0.20 18.62 1.18
N GLU A 69 -0.13 18.02 2.33
CA GLU A 69 -0.25 18.69 3.62
C GLU A 69 0.50 17.91 4.70
N ASP A 70 1.14 18.63 5.62
CA ASP A 70 1.68 18.04 6.84
C ASP A 70 0.55 17.85 7.85
N ARG A 71 0.17 16.60 8.12
CA ARG A 71 -0.95 16.24 8.99
C ARG A 71 -0.47 15.59 10.27
N MET A 72 -0.92 16.15 11.39
CA MET A 72 -0.59 15.65 12.73
C MET A 72 -1.35 14.36 13.11
N PHE A 73 -2.54 14.15 12.56
CA PHE A 73 -3.42 13.05 12.92
C PHE A 73 -3.90 12.29 11.68
N MET A 74 -4.18 11.00 11.86
CA MET A 74 -4.67 10.10 10.81
C MET A 74 -5.94 9.40 11.28
N ARG A 75 -6.99 9.42 10.44
CA ARG A 75 -8.27 8.76 10.71
C ARG A 75 -8.18 7.26 10.44
N GLU A 76 -9.14 6.49 10.97
CA GLU A 76 -9.26 5.06 10.70
C GLU A 76 -9.38 4.77 9.19
N SER A 77 -10.15 5.58 8.46
CA SER A 77 -10.30 5.44 6.99
C SER A 77 -8.98 5.64 6.25
N GLU A 78 -8.14 6.58 6.69
CA GLU A 78 -6.80 6.82 6.13
C GLU A 78 -5.87 5.62 6.38
N PHE A 79 -5.94 4.99 7.55
CA PHE A 79 -5.20 3.76 7.81
C PHE A 79 -5.67 2.62 6.90
N MET A 80 -6.99 2.45 6.74
CA MET A 80 -7.55 1.45 5.85
C MET A 80 -7.11 1.65 4.40
N ASP A 81 -7.11 2.89 3.90
CA ASP A 81 -6.62 3.23 2.57
C ASP A 81 -5.13 2.91 2.42
N ARG A 82 -4.29 3.25 3.40
CA ARG A 82 -2.85 2.93 3.38
C ARG A 82 -2.56 1.44 3.41
N ILE A 83 -3.32 0.67 4.19
CA ILE A 83 -3.22 -0.80 4.20
C ILE A 83 -3.67 -1.36 2.85
N THR A 84 -4.75 -0.84 2.27
CA THR A 84 -5.25 -1.24 0.94
C THR A 84 -4.20 -0.97 -0.13
N VAL A 85 -3.55 0.20 -0.11
CA VAL A 85 -2.46 0.58 -1.02
C VAL A 85 -1.26 -0.34 -0.87
N ALA A 86 -0.81 -0.61 0.37
CA ALA A 86 0.31 -1.53 0.61
C ALA A 86 0.01 -2.93 0.04
N LEU A 87 -1.23 -3.38 0.11
CA LEU A 87 -1.62 -4.69 -0.42
C LEU A 87 -1.86 -4.71 -1.93
N GLY A 88 -1.78 -3.55 -2.61
CA GLY A 88 -2.07 -3.38 -4.03
C GLY A 88 -1.14 -4.18 -4.95
N GLY A 89 0.16 -4.20 -4.68
CA GLY A 89 1.13 -4.94 -5.51
C GLY A 89 0.86 -6.45 -5.52
N ARG A 90 0.71 -7.04 -4.33
CA ARG A 90 0.34 -8.47 -4.19
C ARG A 90 -1.01 -8.79 -4.85
N ALA A 91 -2.01 -7.93 -4.64
CA ALA A 91 -3.33 -8.12 -5.22
C ALA A 91 -3.28 -8.07 -6.76
N ALA A 92 -2.44 -7.22 -7.34
CA ALA A 92 -2.25 -7.14 -8.79
C ALA A 92 -1.60 -8.40 -9.35
N GLU A 93 -0.58 -8.94 -8.66
CA GLU A 93 0.02 -10.22 -9.05
C GLU A 93 -1.02 -11.34 -9.10
N GLU A 94 -1.84 -11.49 -8.05
CA GLU A 94 -2.87 -12.52 -8.01
C GLU A 94 -3.93 -12.33 -9.12
N VAL A 95 -4.40 -11.10 -9.34
CA VAL A 95 -5.42 -10.79 -10.34
C VAL A 95 -4.92 -11.02 -11.77
N VAL A 96 -3.64 -10.78 -12.03
CA VAL A 96 -3.06 -10.82 -13.38
C VAL A 96 -2.48 -12.19 -13.72
N PHE A 97 -1.73 -12.78 -12.79
CA PHE A 97 -0.97 -14.01 -13.01
C PHE A 97 -1.63 -15.24 -12.36
N GLY A 98 -2.54 -15.05 -11.40
CA GLY A 98 -3.09 -16.15 -10.61
C GLY A 98 -2.06 -16.81 -9.67
N ASP A 99 -0.91 -16.17 -9.49
CA ASP A 99 0.19 -16.61 -8.64
C ASP A 99 0.80 -15.40 -7.92
N MET A 100 1.59 -15.64 -6.88
CA MET A 100 2.17 -14.59 -6.03
C MET A 100 3.67 -14.82 -5.87
N THR A 101 4.43 -13.73 -5.83
CA THR A 101 5.87 -13.75 -5.55
C THR A 101 6.18 -13.41 -4.09
N ASP A 102 7.44 -13.59 -3.72
CA ASP A 102 7.99 -13.13 -2.44
C ASP A 102 8.28 -11.61 -2.41
N GLY A 103 8.09 -10.91 -3.53
CA GLY A 103 8.35 -9.47 -3.67
C GLY A 103 7.49 -8.59 -2.75
N ALA A 104 6.29 -9.05 -2.40
CA ALA A 104 5.36 -8.32 -1.52
C ALA A 104 5.66 -8.44 -0.01
N ALA A 105 6.77 -9.06 0.40
CA ALA A 105 7.07 -9.30 1.81
C ALA A 105 7.10 -8.01 2.65
N SER A 106 7.78 -6.97 2.14
CA SER A 106 7.86 -5.67 2.83
C SER A 106 6.48 -5.02 2.98
N ASP A 107 5.62 -5.14 1.97
CA ASP A 107 4.29 -4.55 2.02
C ASP A 107 3.38 -5.25 3.02
N LEU A 108 3.45 -6.58 3.09
CA LEU A 108 2.73 -7.38 4.07
C LEU A 108 3.16 -7.06 5.50
N GLU A 109 4.47 -6.91 5.72
CA GLU A 109 4.99 -6.49 7.02
C GLU A 109 4.49 -5.10 7.40
N HIS A 110 4.49 -4.15 6.45
CA HIS A 110 4.03 -2.79 6.69
C HIS A 110 2.52 -2.75 6.97
N ALA A 111 1.71 -3.41 6.13
CA ALA A 111 0.27 -3.54 6.30
C ALA A 111 -0.09 -4.16 7.66
N THR A 112 0.55 -5.28 8.00
CA THR A 112 0.32 -5.99 9.27
C THR A 112 0.68 -5.13 10.48
N ARG A 113 1.78 -4.36 10.40
CA ARG A 113 2.21 -3.45 11.46
C ARG A 113 1.22 -2.30 11.66
N MET A 114 0.69 -1.74 10.58
CA MET A 114 -0.35 -0.70 10.65
C MET A 114 -1.64 -1.26 11.27
N ALA A 115 -2.13 -2.39 10.78
CA ALA A 115 -3.32 -3.06 11.33
C ALA A 115 -3.15 -3.38 12.82
N ARG A 116 -1.98 -3.90 13.22
CA ARG A 116 -1.67 -4.15 14.63
C ARG A 116 -1.71 -2.86 15.45
N ALA A 117 -1.14 -1.75 14.96
CA ALA A 117 -1.18 -0.47 15.67
C ALA A 117 -2.59 0.11 15.79
N MET A 118 -3.42 -0.01 14.75
CA MET A 118 -4.84 0.35 14.79
C MET A 118 -5.55 -0.34 15.96
N VAL A 119 -5.35 -1.66 16.09
CA VAL A 119 -5.98 -2.48 17.12
C VAL A 119 -5.38 -2.22 18.50
N THR A 120 -4.06 -2.24 18.63
CA THR A 120 -3.40 -2.29 19.94
C THR A 120 -3.07 -0.93 20.53
N ARG A 121 -2.94 0.13 19.72
CA ARG A 121 -2.50 1.46 20.20
C ARG A 121 -3.52 2.54 19.99
N TYR A 122 -4.25 2.50 18.88
CA TYR A 122 -5.19 3.55 18.52
C TYR A 122 -6.63 3.25 18.92
N GLY A 123 -6.91 2.03 19.41
CA GLY A 123 -8.25 1.64 19.85
C GLY A 123 -9.26 1.61 18.70
N MET A 124 -8.81 1.39 17.47
CA MET A 124 -9.62 1.38 16.25
C MET A 124 -10.28 0.01 15.98
N SER A 125 -10.50 -0.80 17.02
CA SER A 125 -11.29 -2.02 16.93
C SER A 125 -12.58 -1.85 17.72
N LYS A 126 -13.73 -2.03 17.04
CA LYS A 126 -15.05 -2.00 17.69
C LYS A 126 -15.22 -3.15 18.69
N LYS A 127 -14.55 -4.28 18.46
CA LYS A 127 -14.63 -5.48 19.32
C LYS A 127 -13.85 -5.30 20.61
N LEU A 128 -12.64 -4.74 20.53
CA LEU A 128 -11.75 -4.55 21.68
C LEU A 128 -11.93 -3.18 22.39
N GLY A 129 -12.53 -2.21 21.70
CA GLY A 129 -12.82 -0.88 22.24
C GLY A 129 -11.59 0.03 22.32
N PRO A 130 -11.76 1.25 22.88
CA PRO A 130 -10.74 2.28 22.91
C PRO A 130 -9.72 2.06 24.04
N MET A 131 -8.99 0.95 23.98
CA MET A 131 -7.95 0.58 24.96
C MET A 131 -6.59 0.36 24.29
N VAL A 132 -5.53 0.54 25.07
CA VAL A 132 -4.16 0.22 24.65
C VAL A 132 -3.77 -1.16 25.15
N PHE A 133 -3.28 -1.99 24.24
CA PHE A 133 -2.82 -3.35 24.48
C PHE A 133 -1.31 -3.44 24.25
N GLY A 134 -0.61 -4.08 25.18
CA GLY A 134 0.85 -4.19 25.22
C GLY A 134 1.49 -3.01 25.95
N LYS A 135 2.62 -3.25 26.62
CA LYS A 135 3.49 -2.17 27.12
C LYS A 135 4.65 -1.97 26.16
N ARG A 136 4.84 -0.74 25.69
CA ARG A 136 6.18 -0.25 25.33
C ARG A 136 6.79 0.26 26.62
N ASP A 137 7.63 -0.54 27.28
CA ASP A 137 8.55 0.04 28.26
C ASP A 137 9.54 0.91 27.47
N GLU A 138 9.28 2.23 27.44
CA GLU A 138 10.09 3.26 26.76
C GLU A 138 11.49 3.44 27.37
N LEU A 139 11.89 2.63 28.35
CA LEU A 139 13.19 2.69 29.00
C LEU A 139 13.99 1.41 28.73
N ILE A 140 14.61 1.34 27.55
CA ILE A 140 15.59 0.30 27.21
C ILE A 140 16.98 0.93 27.24
N PHE A 141 17.58 0.95 28.43
CA PHE A 141 19.02 1.10 28.61
C PHE A 141 19.59 -0.30 28.91
N LEU A 142 20.61 -0.72 28.15
CA LEU A 142 21.43 -1.93 28.34
C LEU A 142 20.79 -3.31 28.04
N GLY A 143 20.90 -3.74 26.77
CA GLY A 143 21.34 -5.11 26.46
C GLY A 143 20.45 -6.31 26.81
N LYS A 144 19.12 -6.15 26.94
CA LYS A 144 18.19 -7.28 26.98
C LYS A 144 17.29 -7.31 25.75
N GLU A 145 17.18 -8.50 25.16
CA GLU A 145 16.25 -8.79 24.07
C GLU A 145 14.83 -8.35 24.43
N ILE A 146 14.23 -7.60 23.50
CA ILE A 146 12.95 -6.92 23.61
C ILE A 146 11.84 -7.96 23.44
N GLY A 147 11.39 -8.57 24.53
CA GLY A 147 10.10 -9.23 24.56
C GLY A 147 9.01 -8.19 24.78
N GLU A 148 8.08 -8.04 23.82
CA GLU A 148 6.87 -7.24 24.03
C GLU A 148 6.11 -7.82 25.23
N GLN A 149 6.06 -7.09 26.36
CA GLN A 149 5.33 -7.57 27.53
C GLN A 149 3.83 -7.48 27.24
N ARG A 150 3.20 -8.64 27.04
CA ARG A 150 1.75 -8.78 26.97
C ARG A 150 1.16 -8.45 28.34
N ASN A 151 0.35 -7.40 28.42
CA ASN A 151 -0.42 -7.01 29.61
C ASN A 151 -1.90 -7.42 29.49
N TYR A 152 -2.17 -8.43 28.67
CA TYR A 152 -3.51 -8.92 28.35
C TYR A 152 -3.52 -10.46 28.34
N SER A 153 -4.71 -11.06 28.48
CA SER A 153 -4.88 -12.52 28.48
C SER A 153 -4.66 -13.12 27.09
N GLU A 154 -4.45 -14.44 27.02
CA GLU A 154 -4.38 -15.16 25.74
C GLU A 154 -5.68 -15.03 24.93
N GLU A 155 -6.84 -14.96 25.60
CA GLU A 155 -8.12 -14.70 24.93
C GLU A 155 -8.13 -13.33 24.23
N VAL A 156 -7.59 -12.29 24.89
CA VAL A 156 -7.44 -10.97 24.27
C VAL A 156 -6.39 -11.00 23.15
N ALA A 157 -5.30 -11.76 23.31
CA ALA A 157 -4.30 -11.93 22.25
C ALA A 157 -4.93 -12.54 20.98
N GLN A 158 -5.75 -13.58 21.14
CA GLN A 158 -6.49 -14.18 20.05
C GLN A 158 -7.44 -13.17 19.39
N MET A 159 -8.19 -12.39 20.18
CA MET A 159 -9.08 -11.35 19.64
C MET A 159 -8.31 -10.27 18.86
N ILE A 160 -7.11 -9.91 19.30
CA ILE A 160 -6.24 -8.97 18.58
C ILE A 160 -5.84 -9.55 17.22
N ASP A 161 -5.38 -10.80 17.18
CA ASP A 161 -4.94 -11.42 15.93
C ASP A 161 -6.13 -11.63 14.96
N GLU A 162 -7.32 -11.97 15.46
CA GLU A 162 -8.56 -12.03 14.67
C GLU A 162 -8.90 -10.66 14.04
N GLU A 163 -8.81 -9.58 14.81
CA GLU A 163 -9.10 -8.23 14.31
C GLU A 163 -8.05 -7.76 13.29
N ILE A 164 -6.76 -8.09 13.49
CA ILE A 164 -5.71 -7.82 12.50
C ILE A 164 -6.01 -8.58 11.21
N GLN A 165 -6.33 -9.87 11.30
CA GLN A 165 -6.66 -10.69 10.13
C GLN A 165 -7.87 -10.12 9.38
N ARG A 166 -8.91 -9.68 10.10
CA ARG A 166 -10.09 -9.04 9.51
C ARG A 166 -9.70 -7.80 8.72
N ILE A 167 -8.95 -6.87 9.33
CA ILE A 167 -8.50 -5.62 8.69
C ILE A 167 -7.69 -5.90 7.42
N ILE A 168 -6.72 -6.81 7.51
CA ILE A 168 -5.86 -7.16 6.36
C ILE A 168 -6.67 -7.79 5.24
N THR A 169 -7.59 -8.69 5.58
CA THR A 169 -8.42 -9.39 4.59
C THR A 169 -9.39 -8.43 3.92
N GLU A 170 -10.04 -7.54 4.67
CA GLU A 170 -10.93 -6.50 4.14
C GLU A 170 -10.19 -5.55 3.19
N ALA A 171 -9.01 -5.09 3.59
CA ALA A 171 -8.16 -4.24 2.74
C ALA A 171 -7.66 -4.99 1.49
N TYR A 172 -7.28 -6.27 1.61
CA TYR A 172 -6.85 -7.09 0.48
C TYR A 172 -7.98 -7.31 -0.53
N THR A 173 -9.18 -7.65 -0.05
CA THR A 173 -10.37 -7.79 -0.89
C THR A 173 -10.69 -6.48 -1.60
N ARG A 174 -10.66 -5.36 -0.87
CA ARG A 174 -10.87 -4.03 -1.47
C ARG A 174 -9.84 -3.72 -2.56
N ALA A 175 -8.57 -4.01 -2.33
CA ALA A 175 -7.51 -3.81 -3.33
C ALA A 175 -7.78 -4.65 -4.60
N LYS A 176 -8.14 -5.93 -4.43
CA LYS A 176 -8.52 -6.80 -5.55
C LYS A 176 -9.73 -6.27 -6.31
N ASP A 177 -10.79 -5.85 -5.62
CA ASP A 177 -12.00 -5.32 -6.25
C ASP A 177 -11.71 -4.06 -7.07
N ILE A 178 -10.87 -3.16 -6.56
CA ILE A 178 -10.38 -1.99 -7.30
C ILE A 178 -9.62 -2.45 -8.55
N LEU A 179 -8.65 -3.35 -8.42
CA LEU A 179 -7.81 -3.79 -9.55
C LEU A 179 -8.59 -4.57 -10.61
N ILE A 180 -9.62 -5.32 -10.22
CA ILE A 180 -10.55 -5.98 -11.14
C ILE A 180 -11.40 -4.94 -11.87
N ARG A 181 -11.96 -3.95 -11.14
CA ARG A 181 -12.76 -2.89 -11.75
C ARG A 181 -11.95 -2.03 -12.73
N TYR A 182 -10.72 -1.69 -12.37
CA TYR A 182 -9.81 -0.87 -13.17
C TYR A 182 -8.77 -1.70 -13.92
N ARG A 183 -9.11 -2.94 -14.29
CA ARG A 183 -8.17 -3.89 -14.92
C ARG A 183 -7.53 -3.32 -16.18
N HIS A 184 -8.31 -2.60 -16.99
CA HIS A 184 -7.80 -1.99 -18.21
C HIS A 184 -6.74 -0.92 -17.92
N LYS A 185 -6.90 -0.09 -16.87
CA LYS A 185 -5.88 0.89 -16.45
C LYS A 185 -4.64 0.18 -15.93
N LEU A 186 -4.81 -0.86 -15.12
CA LEU A 186 -3.71 -1.67 -14.62
C LEU A 186 -2.83 -2.21 -15.77
N ASP A 187 -3.46 -2.83 -16.77
CA ASP A 187 -2.75 -3.37 -17.94
C ASP A 187 -2.05 -2.26 -18.74
N GLN A 188 -2.71 -1.11 -18.95
CA GLN A 188 -2.12 0.04 -19.66
C GLN A 188 -0.91 0.62 -18.93
N ILE A 189 -1.01 0.86 -17.62
CA ILE A 189 0.08 1.39 -16.80
C ILE A 189 1.26 0.41 -16.79
N ALA A 190 1.00 -0.88 -16.58
CA ALA A 190 2.05 -1.89 -16.58
C ALA A 190 2.78 -1.97 -17.94
N GLN A 191 2.04 -1.90 -19.05
CA GLN A 191 2.64 -1.89 -20.39
C GLN A 191 3.53 -0.66 -20.60
N LEU A 192 3.05 0.52 -20.21
CA LEU A 192 3.85 1.75 -20.29
C LEU A 192 5.09 1.70 -19.39
N LEU A 193 5.00 1.11 -18.21
CA LEU A 193 6.16 0.89 -17.34
C LEU A 193 7.18 -0.07 -17.96
N ILE A 194 6.74 -1.12 -18.65
CA ILE A 194 7.65 -2.04 -19.35
C ILE A 194 8.44 -1.29 -20.44
N GLU A 195 7.78 -0.37 -21.15
CA GLU A 195 8.34 0.41 -22.25
C GLU A 195 9.25 1.55 -21.78
N LYS A 196 8.79 2.35 -20.81
CA LYS A 196 9.47 3.58 -20.36
C LYS A 196 10.28 3.42 -19.07
N GLU A 197 10.05 2.34 -18.33
CA GLU A 197 10.65 2.03 -17.02
C GLU A 197 10.25 2.96 -15.87
N THR A 198 9.71 4.13 -16.20
CA THR A 198 9.27 5.15 -15.24
C THR A 198 8.10 5.93 -15.84
N LEU A 199 7.15 6.30 -14.99
CA LEU A 199 6.03 7.20 -15.29
C LEU A 199 6.00 8.32 -14.25
N GLU A 200 5.98 9.56 -14.72
CA GLU A 200 5.79 10.73 -13.87
C GLU A 200 4.31 11.04 -13.66
N ARG A 201 4.00 11.88 -12.67
CA ARG A 201 2.63 12.24 -12.27
C ARG A 201 1.73 12.58 -13.43
N GLU A 202 2.14 13.50 -14.31
CA GLU A 202 1.31 13.99 -15.40
C GLU A 202 0.96 12.88 -16.40
N GLU A 203 1.92 11.99 -16.69
CA GLU A 203 1.70 10.85 -17.57
C GLU A 203 0.75 9.83 -16.95
N PHE A 204 0.89 9.59 -15.64
CA PHE A 204 0.02 8.69 -14.91
C PHE A 204 -1.41 9.23 -14.81
N GLU A 205 -1.58 10.49 -14.40
CA GLU A 205 -2.90 11.11 -14.25
C GLU A 205 -3.64 11.22 -15.59
N ALA A 206 -2.93 11.47 -16.70
CA ALA A 206 -3.54 11.48 -18.04
C ALA A 206 -4.25 10.18 -18.40
N LEU A 207 -3.75 9.03 -17.91
CA LEU A 207 -4.39 7.72 -18.16
C LEU A 207 -5.77 7.61 -17.53
N PHE A 208 -6.07 8.39 -16.50
CA PHE A 208 -7.38 8.40 -15.83
C PHE A 208 -8.31 9.51 -16.34
N GLN A 209 -7.79 10.51 -17.05
CA GLN A 209 -8.60 11.62 -17.58
C GLN A 209 -9.43 11.22 -18.80
N ASP A 210 -8.97 10.24 -19.59
CA ASP A 210 -9.66 9.79 -20.82
C ASP A 210 -11.05 9.17 -20.59
N GLU A 211 -11.42 8.82 -19.34
CA GLU A 211 -12.75 8.29 -18.99
C GLU A 211 -13.65 9.28 -18.25
N SER A 212 -13.19 10.51 -17.99
CA SER A 212 -14.03 11.56 -17.41
C SER A 212 -15.22 11.97 -18.29
N VAL A 213 -15.30 11.44 -19.52
CA VAL A 213 -16.43 11.61 -20.44
C VAL A 213 -17.57 10.61 -20.16
N ASP A 214 -17.31 9.48 -19.49
CA ASP A 214 -18.32 8.43 -19.24
C ASP A 214 -18.82 8.38 -17.78
N ALA A 215 -18.23 9.16 -16.87
CA ALA A 215 -18.55 9.14 -15.44
C ALA A 215 -19.70 10.06 -15.01
N GLU A 216 -20.23 10.93 -15.89
CA GLU A 216 -21.35 11.84 -15.56
C GLU A 216 -22.73 11.14 -15.46
N GLU A 217 -22.89 9.88 -15.89
CA GLU A 217 -24.19 9.18 -15.85
C GLU A 217 -24.51 8.42 -14.55
N VAL A 218 -23.61 8.37 -13.56
CA VAL A 218 -23.90 7.72 -12.27
C VAL A 218 -24.07 8.76 -11.17
N SER A 219 -24.99 9.71 -11.39
CA SER A 219 -25.43 10.62 -10.34
C SER A 219 -26.24 9.86 -9.28
N LEU A 220 -25.62 9.69 -8.12
CA LEU A 220 -26.18 9.62 -6.77
C LEU A 220 -27.73 9.63 -6.69
N SER A 221 -28.35 8.47 -6.49
CA SER A 221 -29.67 8.40 -5.89
C SER A 221 -29.53 8.31 -4.36
N PRO A 222 -30.15 9.22 -3.58
CA PRO A 222 -30.10 9.16 -2.13
C PRO A 222 -30.96 8.00 -1.61
N ALA A 223 -30.45 7.26 -0.61
CA ALA A 223 -31.19 6.21 0.07
C ALA A 223 -32.38 6.79 0.87
N PRO A 224 -33.54 6.10 0.92
CA PRO A 224 -34.71 6.59 1.63
C PRO A 224 -34.56 6.46 3.16
N ALA A 225 -35.26 7.36 3.85
CA ALA A 225 -35.28 7.57 5.30
C ALA A 225 -35.85 6.40 6.13
#